data_AF-A0A3M7TTK1-F1
#
_entry.id   AF-A0A3M7TTK1-F1
#
_cell.length_a   1.000
_cell.length_b   1.000
_cell.length_c   1.000
_cell.angle_alpha   90.00
_cell.angle_beta   90.00
_cell.angle_gamma   90.00
#
_symmetry.space_group_name_H-M   'P 1'
#
loop_
_entity.id
_entity.type
_entity.pdbx_description
1 polymer ?
#
loop_
_entity_poly.entity_id
_entity_poly.type
_entity_poly.pdbx_seq_one_letter_code
_entity_poly.pdbx_strand_id
1 'polypeptide(L)'
;MPFSYQSITGDQGVDLLARKNHETLAIQLKCYSSSVGNDAVQQVIAGMNYYQADKGAVITNNYYTKSAKELASRADIILWDREKLSEMINLIY
;
A
#
# COMPACT_ATOMS: atom_id res chain seq x y z
N MET A 1 9.39 -13.12 -14.96
CA MET A 1 10.29 -13.19 -13.78
C MET A 1 9.52 -13.81 -12.62
N PRO A 2 10.16 -14.65 -11.77
CA PRO A 2 9.53 -15.15 -10.56
C PRO A 2 9.15 -14.00 -9.62
N PHE A 3 8.17 -14.23 -8.75
CA PHE A 3 7.80 -13.27 -7.71
C PHE A 3 8.98 -13.01 -6.77
N SER A 4 9.22 -11.75 -6.44
CA SER A 4 10.22 -11.33 -5.46
C SER A 4 9.71 -10.15 -4.64
N TYR A 5 10.24 -9.96 -3.44
CA TYR A 5 9.91 -8.82 -2.59
C TYR A 5 11.14 -8.34 -1.81
N GLN A 6 11.14 -7.06 -1.43
CA GLN A 6 12.19 -6.42 -0.65
C GLN A 6 11.56 -5.52 0.41
N SER A 7 11.90 -5.73 1.68
CA SER A 7 11.61 -4.78 2.75
C SER A 7 12.51 -3.57 2.62
N ILE A 8 11.92 -2.39 2.73
CA ILE A 8 12.59 -1.12 2.60
C ILE A 8 12.68 -0.47 3.98
N THR A 9 13.89 -0.05 4.34
CA THR A 9 14.15 0.69 5.57
C THR A 9 14.51 2.14 5.21
N GLY A 10 13.79 3.12 5.77
CA GLY A 10 14.00 4.55 5.51
C GLY A 10 12.70 5.33 5.24
N ASP A 11 12.82 6.64 5.01
CA ASP A 11 11.72 7.61 5.14
C ASP A 11 10.85 7.85 3.90
N GLN A 12 10.98 7.05 2.84
CA GLN A 12 10.28 7.34 1.57
C GLN A 12 8.84 6.78 1.49
N GLY A 13 8.20 6.52 2.64
CA GLY A 13 6.78 6.16 2.69
C GLY A 13 6.42 4.82 2.04
N VAL A 14 7.37 3.91 1.87
CA VAL A 14 7.18 2.56 1.33
C VAL A 14 7.93 1.59 2.24
N ASP A 15 7.23 0.58 2.72
CA ASP A 15 7.80 -0.44 3.61
C ASP A 15 8.17 -1.71 2.83
N LEU A 16 7.48 -1.99 1.71
CA LEU A 16 7.74 -3.16 0.87
C LEU A 16 7.67 -2.81 -0.62
N LEU A 17 8.63 -3.31 -1.39
CA LEU A 17 8.52 -3.41 -2.85
C LEU A 17 8.28 -4.87 -3.22
N ALA A 18 7.22 -5.15 -3.96
CA ALA A 18 6.94 -6.46 -4.54
C ALA A 18 7.10 -6.39 -6.06
N ARG A 19 7.70 -7.41 -6.66
CA ARG A 19 7.90 -7.51 -8.11
C ARG A 19 7.34 -8.82 -8.62
N LYS A 20 6.55 -8.74 -9.69
CA LYS A 20 6.06 -9.90 -10.42
C LYS A 20 6.08 -9.57 -11.90
N ASN A 21 6.71 -10.43 -12.70
CA ASN A 21 6.93 -10.16 -14.14
C ASN A 21 7.67 -8.84 -14.37
N HIS A 22 7.02 -7.87 -15.02
CA HIS A 22 7.57 -6.54 -15.31
C HIS A 22 6.87 -5.45 -14.50
N GLU A 23 6.05 -5.81 -13.51
CA GLU A 23 5.35 -4.87 -12.64
C GLU A 23 6.00 -4.84 -11.25
N THR A 24 6.23 -3.62 -10.76
CA THR A 24 6.67 -3.30 -9.41
C THR A 24 5.53 -2.64 -8.65
N LEU A 25 5.27 -3.14 -7.44
CA LEU A 25 4.26 -2.63 -6.51
C LEU A 25 4.95 -2.05 -5.27
N ALA A 26 4.72 -0.77 -5.02
CA ALA A 26 5.15 -0.09 -3.78
C ALA A 26 4.05 -0.18 -2.72
N ILE A 27 4.39 -0.66 -1.53
CA ILE A 27 3.43 -0.93 -0.45
C ILE A 27 3.82 -0.17 0.81
N GLN A 28 2.89 0.61 1.34
CA GLN A 28 2.94 1.17 2.69
C GLN A 28 2.03 0.36 3.62
N LEU A 29 2.56 -0.02 4.77
CA LEU A 29 1.89 -0.68 5.87
C LEU A 29 1.62 0.34 6.99
N LYS A 30 0.37 0.42 7.46
CA LYS A 30 -0.02 1.27 8.60
C LYS A 30 -0.77 0.45 9.65
N CYS A 31 -0.15 0.23 10.81
CA CYS A 31 -0.78 -0.43 11.96
C CYS A 31 -1.22 0.60 12.99
N TYR A 32 -2.43 1.15 12.86
CA TYR A 32 -2.92 2.30 13.64
C TYR A 32 -4.19 1.97 14.44
N SER A 33 -4.38 2.67 15.56
CA SER A 33 -5.59 2.60 16.38
C SER A 33 -6.75 3.44 15.83
N SER A 34 -6.46 4.39 14.94
CA SER A 34 -7.44 5.28 14.29
C SER A 34 -7.51 5.08 12.78
N SER A 35 -8.55 5.64 12.15
CA SER A 35 -8.70 5.61 10.71
C SER A 35 -7.52 6.29 9.98
N VAL A 36 -7.19 5.78 8.81
CA VAL A 36 -6.06 6.26 7.99
C VAL A 36 -6.49 7.40 7.08
N GLY A 37 -5.74 8.51 7.15
CA GLY A 37 -5.97 9.74 6.38
C GLY A 37 -5.19 9.80 5.06
N ASN A 38 -5.27 10.96 4.40
CA ASN A 38 -4.64 11.19 3.09
C ASN A 38 -3.12 11.03 3.13
N ASP A 39 -2.48 11.32 4.25
CA ASP A 39 -1.01 11.29 4.39
C ASP A 39 -0.42 9.94 3.97
N ALA A 40 -1.08 8.83 4.30
CA ALA A 40 -0.60 7.49 3.91
C ALA A 40 -0.67 7.27 2.39
N VAL A 41 -1.70 7.82 1.74
CA VAL A 41 -1.87 7.75 0.28
C VAL A 41 -0.84 8.66 -0.40
N GLN A 42 -0.60 9.86 0.13
CA GLN A 42 0.40 10.79 -0.39
C GLN A 42 1.82 10.22 -0.26
N GLN A 43 2.12 9.55 0.88
CA GLN A 43 3.39 8.87 1.12
C GLN A 43 3.65 7.78 0.06
N VAL A 44 2.68 6.91 -0.21
CA VAL A 44 2.89 5.86 -1.21
C VAL A 44 2.99 6.42 -2.63
N ILE A 45 2.28 7.50 -2.97
CA ILE A 45 2.41 8.17 -4.27
C ILE A 45 3.84 8.72 -4.44
N ALA A 46 4.38 9.37 -3.41
CA ALA A 46 5.76 9.86 -3.43
C ALA A 46 6.76 8.71 -3.56
N GLY A 47 6.55 7.64 -2.79
CA GLY A 47 7.38 6.45 -2.83
C GLY A 47 7.35 5.70 -4.17
N MET A 48 6.18 5.61 -4.82
CA MET A 48 6.07 5.03 -6.17
C MET A 48 6.97 5.75 -7.16
N ASN A 49 6.95 7.09 -7.16
CA ASN A 49 7.80 7.90 -8.02
C ASN A 49 9.29 7.69 -7.72
N TYR A 50 9.65 7.64 -6.43
CA TYR A 50 11.03 7.43 -6.01
C TYR A 50 11.58 6.05 -6.43
N TYR A 51 10.78 4.99 -6.25
CA TYR A 51 11.18 3.61 -6.56
C TYR A 51 10.83 3.17 -7.99
N GLN A 52 10.27 4.05 -8.82
CA GLN A 52 9.80 3.76 -10.18
C GLN A 52 8.84 2.55 -10.19
N ALA A 53 7.90 2.54 -9.25
CA ALA A 53 6.89 1.49 -9.14
C ALA A 53 5.70 1.78 -10.06
N ASP A 54 5.19 0.74 -10.71
CA ASP A 54 4.04 0.81 -11.61
C ASP A 54 2.72 0.98 -10.85
N LYS A 55 2.65 0.44 -9.63
CA LYS A 55 1.46 0.48 -8.77
C LYS A 55 1.80 0.80 -7.33
N GLY A 56 0.82 1.32 -6.61
CA GLY A 56 0.91 1.60 -5.18
C GLY A 56 -0.19 0.90 -4.39
N ALA A 57 0.13 0.51 -3.17
CA ALA A 57 -0.82 -0.02 -2.22
C ALA A 57 -0.60 0.56 -0.82
N VAL A 58 -1.69 0.81 -0.10
CA VAL A 58 -1.68 1.04 1.34
C VAL A 58 -2.44 -0.10 2.00
N ILE A 59 -1.82 -0.72 3.00
CA ILE A 59 -2.40 -1.81 3.78
C ILE A 59 -2.49 -1.38 5.23
N THR A 60 -3.66 -1.54 5.83
CA THR A 60 -3.88 -1.19 7.24
C THR A 60 -4.77 -2.19 7.96
N ASN A 61 -4.59 -2.28 9.28
CA ASN A 61 -5.48 -3.01 10.19
C ASN A 61 -6.74 -2.21 10.57
N ASN A 62 -6.91 -1.00 10.05
CA ASN A 62 -8.04 -0.11 10.32
C ASN A 62 -8.82 0.21 9.03
N TYR A 63 -9.62 1.28 9.04
CA TYR A 63 -10.33 1.79 7.87
C TYR A 63 -9.76 3.11 7.38
N TYR A 64 -10.02 3.43 6.12
CA TYR A 64 -9.67 4.72 5.52
C TYR A 64 -10.78 5.75 5.69
N THR A 65 -10.39 7.00 5.88
CA THR A 65 -11.29 8.15 5.76
C THR A 65 -11.87 8.25 4.35
N LYS A 66 -13.03 8.90 4.20
CA LYS A 66 -13.66 9.11 2.88
C LYS A 66 -12.72 9.84 1.92
N SER A 67 -12.03 10.88 2.39
CA SER A 67 -11.06 11.63 1.59
C SER A 67 -9.89 10.78 1.13
N ALA A 68 -9.41 9.86 1.97
CA ALA A 68 -8.31 8.96 1.60
C ALA A 68 -8.74 7.98 0.51
N LYS A 69 -9.97 7.44 0.60
CA LYS A 69 -10.56 6.60 -0.44
C LYS A 69 -10.72 7.34 -1.77
N GLU A 70 -11.19 8.59 -1.73
CA GLU A 70 -11.32 9.44 -2.91
C GLU A 70 -9.96 9.75 -3.56
N LEU A 71 -8.95 10.10 -2.77
CA LEU A 71 -7.60 10.34 -3.26
C LEU A 71 -6.99 9.09 -3.88
N ALA A 72 -7.10 7.95 -3.20
CA ALA A 72 -6.58 6.67 -3.69
C ALA A 72 -7.22 6.27 -5.02
N SER A 73 -8.55 6.44 -5.15
CA SER A 73 -9.26 6.17 -6.41
C SER A 73 -8.79 7.06 -7.57
N ARG A 74 -8.41 8.32 -7.31
CA ARG A 74 -7.91 9.23 -8.35
C ARG A 74 -6.47 8.94 -8.75
N ALA A 75 -5.68 8.42 -7.82
CA ALA A 75 -4.27 8.13 -8.02
C ALA A 75 -3.98 6.65 -8.34
N ASP A 76 -5.02 5.85 -8.57
CA ASP A 76 -4.94 4.40 -8.81
C ASP A 76 -4.15 3.63 -7.72
N ILE A 77 -4.39 4.01 -6.45
CA ILE A 77 -3.78 3.37 -5.29
C ILE A 77 -4.70 2.30 -4.73
N ILE A 78 -4.16 1.09 -4.58
CA ILE A 78 -4.85 -0.04 -3.98
C ILE A 78 -4.97 0.18 -2.47
N LEU A 79 -6.18 0.04 -1.93
CA LEU A 79 -6.42 0.11 -0.49
C LEU A 79 -6.85 -1.23 0.04
N TRP A 80 -6.06 -1.78 0.97
CA TRP A 80 -6.48 -2.90 1.82
C TRP A 80 -6.75 -2.36 3.21
N ASP A 81 -8.02 -2.32 3.58
CA ASP A 81 -8.45 -2.07 4.95
C ASP A 81 -8.55 -3.39 5.72
N ARG A 82 -9.02 -3.32 6.98
CA ARG A 82 -9.11 -4.49 7.83
C ARG A 82 -9.98 -5.62 7.29
N GLU A 83 -11.04 -5.31 6.54
CA GLU A 83 -11.92 -6.33 5.98
C GLU A 83 -11.20 -7.07 4.88
N LYS A 84 -10.57 -6.33 3.95
CA LYS A 84 -9.78 -6.96 2.89
C LYS A 84 -8.58 -7.71 3.44
N LEU A 85 -7.88 -7.15 4.43
CA LEU A 85 -6.75 -7.82 5.06
C LEU A 85 -7.18 -9.13 5.74
N SER A 86 -8.30 -9.12 6.46
CA SER A 86 -8.84 -10.34 7.09
C SER A 86 -9.27 -11.39 6.07
N GLU A 87 -9.90 -10.98 4.97
CA GLU A 87 -10.26 -11.87 3.85
C GLU A 87 -9.02 -12.55 3.28
N MET A 88 -7.96 -11.78 2.99
CA MET A 88 -6.71 -12.31 2.44
C MET A 88 -5.99 -13.25 3.40
N ILE A 89 -6.01 -12.97 4.71
CA ILE A 89 -5.45 -13.86 5.73
C ILE A 89 -6.22 -15.19 5.76
N ASN A 90 -7.56 -15.13 5.73
CA ASN A 90 -8.40 -16.34 5.74
C ASN A 90 -8.30 -17.19 4.47
N LEU A 91 -7.74 -16.67 3.38
CA LEU A 91 -7.45 -17.48 2.18
C LEU A 91 -6.17 -18.31 2.31
N ILE A 92 -5.32 -17.98 3.28
CA ILE A 92 -4.02 -18.63 3.51
C ILE A 92 -4.15 -19.76 4.54
N TYR A 93 -5.17 -19.72 5.40
CA TYR A 93 -5.45 -20.67 6.48
C TYR A 93 -6.73 -21.46 6.21
#